data_AF-A0A7S1X2H9-F1
#
_entry.id   AF-A0A7S1X2H9-F1
#
_cell.length_a   1.000
_cell.length_b   1.000
_cell.length_c   1.000
_cell.angle_alpha   90.00
_cell.angle_beta   90.00
_cell.angle_gamma   90.00
#
_symmetry.space_group_name_H-M   'P 1'
#
loop_
_entity.id
_entity.type
_entity.pdbx_description
1 polymer ?
#
loop_
_entity_poly.entity_id
_entity_poly.type
_entity_poly.pdbx_seq_one_letter_code
_entity_poly.pdbx_strand_id
1 'polypeptide(L)'
;TLRALAKVVQGFLRAEPKGANDTRAITALWLHEAQRVFQDRLINDDDAGWFRAQLDAMLSKHMRTTWDEVLGDTERLVFGDFMVPGADPKIYAQITDMGKLVSQVEEYLEDCNSVNANAPMKLVMFLDAIEHVARVCRVIRQPLGNALLLGVGGSGRQSLTRLASFMEEFEVFQIEIVKGYGANEWRDDLRRLLKRAGLAGKETGFLFTDSQIVRESFLEDI
;
A
#
# COMPACT_ATOMS: atom_id res chain seq x y z
N THR A 1 -14.87 -6.71 -12.75
CA THR A 1 -15.03 -5.67 -13.80
C THR A 1 -13.74 -5.55 -14.60
N LEU A 2 -13.77 -5.04 -15.85
CA LEU A 2 -12.55 -4.81 -16.65
C LEU A 2 -11.54 -3.89 -15.94
N ARG A 3 -12.01 -2.98 -15.09
CA ARG A 3 -11.16 -2.14 -14.24
C ARG A 3 -10.28 -2.95 -13.28
N ALA A 4 -10.80 -4.04 -12.72
CA ALA A 4 -10.01 -4.89 -11.82
C ALA A 4 -8.88 -5.60 -12.58
N LEU A 5 -9.18 -6.13 -13.77
CA LEU A 5 -8.16 -6.71 -14.64
C LEU A 5 -7.08 -5.67 -15.02
N ALA A 6 -7.51 -4.47 -15.40
CA ALA A 6 -6.58 -3.38 -15.71
C ALA A 6 -5.67 -3.03 -14.52
N LYS A 7 -6.19 -3.06 -13.28
CA LYS A 7 -5.37 -2.84 -12.07
C LYS A 7 -4.33 -3.94 -11.83
N VAL A 8 -4.66 -5.21 -12.11
CA VAL A 8 -3.69 -6.31 -12.04
C VAL A 8 -2.57 -6.09 -13.07
N VAL A 9 -2.94 -5.77 -14.31
CA VAL A 9 -1.97 -5.48 -15.37
C VAL A 9 -1.12 -4.26 -15.03
N GLN A 10 -1.73 -3.19 -14.50
CA GLN A 10 -1.01 -1.99 -14.07
C GLN A 10 0.04 -2.30 -12.99
N GLY A 11 -0.29 -3.15 -12.02
CA GLY A 11 0.68 -3.60 -11.02
C GLY A 11 1.79 -4.45 -11.62
N PHE A 12 1.44 -5.34 -12.55
CA PHE A 12 2.40 -6.17 -13.27
C PHE A 12 3.43 -5.34 -14.06
N LEU A 13 3.00 -4.22 -14.65
CA LEU A 13 3.87 -3.29 -15.39
C LEU A 13 4.86 -2.51 -14.51
N ARG A 14 4.80 -2.63 -13.18
CA ARG A 14 5.78 -2.02 -12.26
C ARG A 14 7.06 -2.82 -12.12
N ALA A 15 7.06 -4.10 -12.50
CA ALA A 15 8.26 -4.92 -12.37
C ALA A 15 9.35 -4.52 -13.37
N GLU A 16 10.61 -4.67 -12.95
CA GLU A 16 11.74 -4.36 -13.83
C GLU A 16 11.81 -5.40 -14.98
N PRO A 17 12.00 -4.96 -16.24
CA PRO A 17 12.08 -5.86 -17.40
C PRO A 17 13.16 -6.94 -17.29
N LYS A 18 14.24 -6.69 -16.53
CA LYS A 18 15.33 -7.65 -16.35
C LYS A 18 14.91 -8.91 -15.57
N GLY A 19 13.91 -8.79 -14.69
CA GLY A 19 13.31 -9.93 -13.98
C GLY A 19 12.28 -10.70 -14.80
N ALA A 20 11.89 -10.21 -15.99
CA ALA A 20 10.81 -10.78 -16.81
C ALA A 20 11.19 -12.08 -17.54
N ASN A 21 12.43 -12.57 -17.38
CA ASN A 21 12.85 -13.84 -17.97
C ASN A 21 12.65 -15.03 -17.03
N ASP A 22 12.32 -14.80 -15.76
CA ASP A 22 12.01 -15.85 -14.81
C ASP A 22 10.49 -16.06 -14.70
N THR A 23 10.03 -17.19 -15.25
CA THR A 23 8.62 -17.61 -15.19
C THR A 23 8.09 -17.66 -13.76
N ARG A 24 8.90 -18.10 -12.79
CA ARG A 24 8.50 -18.19 -11.39
C ARG A 24 8.30 -16.81 -10.80
N ALA A 25 9.24 -15.89 -11.03
CA ALA A 25 9.14 -14.51 -10.56
C ALA A 25 7.93 -13.78 -11.18
N ILE A 26 7.68 -13.97 -12.48
CA ILE A 26 6.47 -13.46 -13.15
C ILE A 26 5.20 -14.02 -12.52
N THR A 27 5.18 -15.32 -12.26
CA THR A 27 4.00 -15.97 -11.66
C THR A 27 3.76 -15.46 -10.24
N ALA A 28 4.82 -15.30 -9.44
CA ALA A 28 4.76 -14.72 -8.09
C ALA A 28 4.20 -13.29 -8.11
N LEU A 29 4.65 -12.45 -9.06
CA LEU A 29 4.13 -11.10 -9.22
C LEU A 29 2.65 -11.09 -9.61
N TRP A 30 2.25 -11.94 -10.55
CA TRP A 30 0.84 -12.06 -10.94
C TRP A 30 -0.04 -12.47 -9.77
N LEU A 31 0.40 -13.46 -8.98
CA LEU A 31 -0.29 -13.90 -7.77
C LEU A 31 -0.41 -12.76 -6.77
N HIS A 32 0.69 -12.05 -6.49
CA HIS A 32 0.69 -10.90 -5.58
C HIS A 32 -0.34 -9.86 -6.04
N GLU A 33 -0.29 -9.45 -7.31
CA GLU A 33 -1.19 -8.44 -7.86
C GLU A 33 -2.66 -8.90 -7.88
N ALA A 34 -2.93 -10.18 -8.11
CA ALA A 34 -4.26 -10.75 -7.99
C ALA A 34 -4.77 -10.66 -6.53
N GLN A 35 -3.93 -10.99 -5.53
CA GLN A 35 -4.32 -10.84 -4.13
C GLN A 35 -4.63 -9.38 -3.77
N ARG A 36 -3.77 -8.44 -4.18
CA ARG A 36 -3.97 -7.01 -3.86
C ARG A 36 -5.23 -6.42 -4.50
N VAL A 37 -5.63 -6.91 -5.67
CA VAL A 37 -6.82 -6.42 -6.37
C VAL A 37 -8.11 -7.08 -5.90
N PHE A 38 -8.07 -8.39 -5.60
CA PHE A 38 -9.26 -9.19 -5.31
C PHE A 38 -9.34 -9.63 -3.84
N GLN A 39 -8.30 -10.28 -3.32
CA GLN A 39 -8.32 -10.86 -1.98
C GLN A 39 -8.44 -9.80 -0.87
N ASP A 40 -7.78 -8.65 -1.02
CA ASP A 40 -7.82 -7.57 -0.01
C ASP A 40 -9.23 -6.98 0.25
N ARG A 41 -10.24 -7.37 -0.53
CA ARG A 41 -11.65 -6.96 -0.36
C ARG A 41 -12.53 -8.03 0.27
N LEU A 42 -11.99 -9.22 0.49
CA LEU A 42 -12.72 -10.32 1.12
C LEU A 42 -12.73 -10.11 2.63
N ILE A 43 -13.84 -10.48 3.27
CA ILE A 43 -14.10 -10.15 4.68
C ILE A 43 -14.11 -11.36 5.61
N ASN A 44 -14.07 -12.57 5.04
CA ASN A 44 -14.12 -13.82 5.78
C ASN A 44 -13.13 -14.85 5.17
N ASP A 45 -12.80 -15.86 5.98
CA ASP A 45 -11.81 -16.88 5.62
C ASP A 45 -12.34 -17.86 4.58
N ASP A 46 -13.67 -18.07 4.50
CA ASP A 46 -14.29 -18.95 3.51
C ASP A 46 -14.08 -18.40 2.09
N ASP A 47 -14.34 -17.11 1.88
CA ASP A 47 -14.13 -16.41 0.61
C ASP A 47 -12.63 -16.37 0.26
N ALA A 48 -11.76 -16.14 1.26
CA ALA A 48 -10.31 -16.15 1.07
C ALA A 48 -9.82 -17.54 0.64
N GLY A 49 -10.33 -18.61 1.26
CA GLY A 49 -10.04 -20.00 0.90
C GLY A 49 -10.56 -20.35 -0.49
N TRP A 50 -11.78 -19.93 -0.84
CA TRP A 50 -12.33 -20.08 -2.18
C TRP A 50 -11.45 -19.40 -3.24
N PHE A 51 -11.04 -18.15 -2.99
CA PHE A 51 -10.19 -17.39 -3.90
C PHE A 51 -8.83 -18.08 -4.08
N ARG A 52 -8.23 -18.55 -2.99
CA ARG A 52 -6.98 -19.32 -3.01
C ARG A 52 -7.10 -20.57 -3.89
N ALA A 53 -8.19 -21.32 -3.75
CA ALA A 53 -8.47 -22.50 -4.58
C ALA A 53 -8.65 -22.15 -6.06
N GLN A 54 -9.27 -21.00 -6.39
CA GLN A 54 -9.35 -20.54 -7.78
C GLN A 54 -7.96 -20.23 -8.36
N LEU A 55 -7.08 -19.59 -7.59
CA LEU A 55 -5.71 -19.32 -8.03
C LEU A 55 -4.94 -20.62 -8.27
N ASP A 56 -5.03 -21.60 -7.37
CA ASP A 56 -4.38 -22.91 -7.56
C ASP A 56 -4.87 -23.66 -8.80
N ALA A 57 -6.18 -23.63 -9.06
CA ALA A 57 -6.75 -24.23 -10.26
C ALA A 57 -6.21 -23.57 -11.54
N MET A 58 -6.06 -22.23 -11.54
CA MET A 58 -5.50 -21.48 -12.67
C MET A 58 -4.00 -21.77 -12.85
N LEU A 59 -3.22 -21.80 -11.77
CA LEU A 59 -1.80 -22.14 -11.79
C LEU A 59 -1.58 -23.54 -12.36
N SER A 60 -2.33 -24.54 -11.87
CA SER A 60 -2.23 -25.92 -12.33
C SER A 60 -2.58 -26.05 -13.81
N LYS A 61 -3.67 -25.39 -14.24
CA LYS A 61 -4.18 -25.48 -15.62
C LYS A 61 -3.32 -24.76 -16.64
N HIS A 62 -2.83 -23.56 -16.30
CA HIS A 62 -2.18 -22.67 -17.28
C HIS A 62 -0.67 -22.58 -17.13
N MET A 63 -0.16 -22.70 -15.90
CA MET A 63 1.27 -22.53 -15.59
C MET A 63 1.97 -23.85 -15.19
N ARG A 64 1.20 -24.93 -14.99
CA ARG A 64 1.70 -26.26 -14.57
C ARG A 64 2.56 -26.20 -13.31
N THR A 65 2.16 -25.36 -12.36
CA THR A 65 2.82 -25.18 -11.07
C THR A 65 1.77 -25.05 -9.97
N THR A 66 2.20 -25.11 -8.72
CA THR A 66 1.37 -24.82 -7.55
C THR A 66 1.81 -23.51 -6.90
N TRP A 67 0.96 -22.94 -6.06
CA TRP A 67 1.36 -21.77 -5.28
C TRP A 67 2.57 -22.03 -4.39
N ASP A 68 2.65 -23.20 -3.76
CA ASP A 68 3.75 -23.54 -2.85
C ASP A 68 5.08 -23.65 -3.60
N GLU A 69 5.07 -24.14 -4.84
CA GLU A 69 6.24 -24.13 -5.72
C GLU A 69 6.67 -22.70 -6.11
N VAL A 70 5.69 -21.83 -6.38
CA VAL A 70 5.97 -20.42 -6.73
C VAL A 70 6.51 -19.67 -5.52
N LEU A 71 5.90 -19.85 -4.35
CA LEU A 71 6.28 -19.20 -3.10
C LEU A 71 7.62 -19.73 -2.56
N GLY A 72 7.89 -21.03 -2.74
CA GLY A 72 9.06 -21.74 -2.23
C GLY A 72 9.14 -21.69 -0.71
N ASP A 73 10.34 -21.40 -0.19
CA ASP A 73 10.59 -21.37 1.26
C ASP A 73 10.08 -20.08 1.94
N THR A 74 9.48 -19.16 1.19
CA THR A 74 8.96 -17.91 1.73
C THR A 74 7.63 -18.16 2.43
N GLU A 75 7.42 -17.65 3.64
CA GLU A 75 6.12 -17.81 4.31
C GLU A 75 5.03 -16.89 3.72
N ARG A 76 5.42 -15.71 3.22
CA ARG A 76 4.52 -14.63 2.81
C ARG A 76 4.91 -14.06 1.45
N LEU A 77 3.91 -13.78 0.62
CA LEU A 77 4.10 -13.20 -0.72
C LEU A 77 4.07 -11.67 -0.66
N VAL A 78 5.21 -11.07 -0.28
CA VAL A 78 5.36 -9.62 -0.16
C VAL A 78 6.19 -9.08 -1.31
N PHE A 79 5.71 -7.98 -1.90
CA PHE A 79 6.46 -7.19 -2.88
C PHE A 79 6.57 -5.76 -2.38
N GLY A 80 7.71 -5.12 -2.66
CA GLY A 80 7.97 -3.75 -2.29
C GLY A 80 9.17 -3.18 -3.05
N ASP A 81 9.31 -1.87 -3.00
CA ASP A 81 10.39 -1.09 -3.63
C ASP A 81 11.17 -0.23 -2.62
N PHE A 82 11.01 -0.54 -1.34
CA PHE A 82 11.56 0.20 -0.20
C PHE A 82 12.71 -0.52 0.52
N MET A 83 13.18 -1.67 0.01
CA MET A 83 14.27 -2.43 0.67
C MET A 83 15.66 -1.78 0.53
N VAL A 84 15.80 -0.77 -0.33
CA VAL A 84 17.04 -0.01 -0.50
C VAL A 84 16.71 1.47 -0.32
N PRO A 85 16.95 2.06 0.86
CA PRO A 85 16.70 3.47 1.12
C PRO A 85 17.42 4.38 0.11
N GLY A 86 16.72 5.38 -0.43
CA GLY A 86 17.28 6.35 -1.38
C GLY A 86 17.63 5.80 -2.77
N ALA A 87 17.20 4.58 -3.12
CA ALA A 87 17.42 4.03 -4.45
C ALA A 87 16.71 4.86 -5.53
N ASP A 88 17.42 5.17 -6.61
CA ASP A 88 16.87 5.78 -7.83
C ASP A 88 17.39 5.05 -9.08
N PRO A 89 16.55 4.29 -9.81
CA PRO A 89 15.13 4.07 -9.55
C PRO A 89 14.88 3.08 -8.40
N LYS A 90 13.79 3.29 -7.64
CA LYS A 90 13.28 2.27 -6.70
C LYS A 90 12.74 1.06 -7.46
N ILE A 91 13.22 -0.15 -7.14
CA ILE A 91 12.91 -1.39 -7.87
C ILE A 91 11.83 -2.19 -7.14
N TYR A 92 10.68 -2.39 -7.79
CA TYR A 92 9.59 -3.20 -7.25
C TYR A 92 9.86 -4.68 -7.44
N ALA A 93 10.10 -5.40 -6.35
CA ALA A 93 10.53 -6.80 -6.37
C ALA A 93 9.92 -7.62 -5.22
N GLN A 94 9.97 -8.94 -5.38
CA GLN A 94 9.60 -9.87 -4.31
C GLN A 94 10.62 -9.78 -3.18
N ILE A 95 10.13 -9.70 -1.95
CA ILE A 95 10.95 -9.72 -0.75
C ILE A 95 10.89 -11.14 -0.16
N THR A 96 12.02 -11.83 -0.13
CA THR A 96 12.09 -13.24 0.31
C THR A 96 12.60 -13.39 1.74
N ASP A 97 13.39 -12.43 2.23
CA ASP A 97 13.94 -12.44 3.58
C ASP A 97 13.06 -11.59 4.51
N MET A 98 12.15 -12.27 5.22
CA MET A 98 11.23 -11.62 6.15
C MET A 98 11.95 -11.00 7.35
N GLY A 99 13.10 -11.55 7.76
CA GLY A 99 13.90 -10.98 8.86
C GLY A 99 14.49 -9.63 8.47
N LYS A 100 15.10 -9.54 7.28
CA LYS A 100 15.57 -8.27 6.72
C LYS A 100 14.44 -7.28 6.49
N LEU A 101 13.28 -7.74 6.05
CA LEU A 101 12.10 -6.90 5.87
C LEU A 101 11.69 -6.24 7.19
N VAL A 102 11.63 -7.00 8.29
CA VAL A 102 11.32 -6.46 9.62
C VAL A 102 12.33 -5.40 10.02
N SER A 103 13.62 -5.73 10.00
CA SER A 103 14.69 -4.79 10.38
C SER A 103 14.67 -3.51 9.54
N GLN A 104 14.43 -3.62 8.23
CA GLN A 104 14.38 -2.46 7.35
C GLN A 104 13.21 -1.53 7.68
N VAL A 105 12.03 -2.07 7.99
CA VAL A 105 10.85 -1.26 8.33
C VAL A 105 10.99 -0.65 9.73
N GLU A 106 11.65 -1.33 10.66
CA GLU A 106 12.00 -0.77 11.97
C GLU A 106 12.96 0.42 11.83
N GLU A 107 13.98 0.32 10.97
CA GLU A 107 14.88 1.43 10.66
C GLU A 107 14.12 2.65 10.10
N TYR A 108 13.20 2.42 9.13
CA TYR A 108 12.35 3.50 8.62
C TYR A 108 11.46 4.13 9.71
N LEU A 109 10.99 3.34 10.67
CA LEU A 109 10.19 3.85 11.78
C LEU A 109 11.03 4.73 12.72
N GLU A 110 12.27 4.33 13.00
CA GLU A 110 13.23 5.13 13.76
C GLU A 110 13.54 6.46 13.06
N ASP A 111 13.85 6.41 11.76
CA ASP A 111 14.08 7.59 10.94
C ASP A 111 12.86 8.51 10.91
N CYS A 112 11.66 7.95 10.71
CA CYS A 112 10.41 8.72 10.70
C CYS A 112 10.18 9.44 12.04
N ASN A 113 10.48 8.77 13.15
CA ASN A 113 10.38 9.32 14.50
C ASN A 113 11.45 10.37 14.78
N SER A 114 12.65 10.24 14.21
CA SER A 114 13.72 11.23 14.33
C SER A 114 13.34 12.55 13.63
N VAL A 115 12.73 12.47 12.46
CA VAL A 115 12.24 13.63 11.70
C VAL A 115 11.02 14.27 12.38
N ASN A 116 10.15 13.46 12.96
CA ASN A 116 8.91 13.90 13.62
C ASN A 116 9.00 13.79 15.16
N ALA A 117 10.09 14.29 15.74
CA ALA A 117 10.38 14.14 17.17
C ALA A 117 9.28 14.64 18.13
N ASN A 118 8.42 15.58 17.67
CA ASN A 118 7.33 16.12 18.47
C ASN A 118 6.13 15.17 18.61
N ALA A 119 6.01 14.16 17.76
CA ALA A 119 4.89 13.21 17.76
C ALA A 119 5.35 11.81 17.31
N PRO A 120 6.23 11.13 18.09
CA PRO A 120 6.78 9.84 17.72
C PRO A 120 5.70 8.74 17.73
N MET A 121 5.75 7.89 16.71
CA MET A 121 4.92 6.70 16.58
C MET A 121 5.55 5.53 17.33
N LYS A 122 4.88 5.08 18.40
CA LYS A 122 5.27 3.89 19.18
C LYS A 122 4.63 2.64 18.60
N LEU A 123 5.11 2.20 17.43
CA LEU A 123 4.62 1.00 16.77
C LEU A 123 5.51 -0.19 17.10
N VAL A 124 4.91 -1.37 17.18
CA VAL A 124 5.63 -2.65 17.22
C VAL A 124 5.45 -3.29 15.84
N MET A 125 6.57 -3.55 15.15
CA MET A 125 6.54 -4.06 13.79
C MET A 125 6.58 -5.58 13.77
N PHE A 126 5.43 -6.18 13.51
CA PHE A 126 5.29 -7.62 13.22
C PHE A 126 4.82 -7.79 11.77
N LEU A 127 4.91 -9.02 11.25
CA LEU A 127 4.73 -9.28 9.81
C LEU A 127 3.38 -8.79 9.26
N ASP A 128 2.28 -8.94 9.99
CA ASP A 128 0.98 -8.46 9.50
C ASP A 128 0.93 -6.91 9.42
N ALA A 129 1.52 -6.21 10.39
CA ALA A 129 1.63 -4.76 10.34
C ALA A 129 2.50 -4.29 9.17
N ILE A 130 3.60 -5.00 8.91
CA ILE A 130 4.49 -4.72 7.78
C ILE A 130 3.79 -5.00 6.44
N GLU A 131 3.01 -6.08 6.33
CA GLU A 131 2.21 -6.32 5.14
C GLU A 131 1.21 -5.20 4.88
N HIS A 132 0.58 -4.65 5.93
CA HIS A 132 -0.29 -3.50 5.78
C HIS A 132 0.48 -2.26 5.28
N VAL A 133 1.68 -2.00 5.80
CA VAL A 133 2.57 -0.94 5.30
C VAL A 133 2.90 -1.17 3.83
N ALA A 134 3.30 -2.38 3.44
CA ALA A 134 3.63 -2.74 2.06
C ALA A 134 2.43 -2.56 1.12
N ARG A 135 1.20 -2.89 1.57
CA ARG A 135 -0.04 -2.64 0.80
C ARG A 135 -0.25 -1.14 0.57
N VAL A 136 -0.02 -0.30 1.58
CA VAL A 136 -0.13 1.16 1.44
C VAL A 136 0.94 1.69 0.50
N CYS A 137 2.21 1.31 0.67
CA CYS A 137 3.32 1.64 -0.23
C CYS A 137 2.98 1.29 -1.69
N ARG A 138 2.46 0.08 -1.92
CA ARG A 138 2.00 -0.33 -3.26
C ARG A 138 0.94 0.63 -3.80
N VAL A 139 -0.09 0.95 -3.02
CA VAL A 139 -1.21 1.78 -3.49
C VAL A 139 -0.78 3.21 -3.79
N ILE A 140 -0.05 3.88 -2.90
CA ILE A 140 0.31 5.30 -3.09
C ILE A 140 1.21 5.52 -4.31
N ARG A 141 2.01 4.52 -4.65
CA ARG A 141 2.86 4.54 -5.86
C ARG A 141 2.13 4.24 -7.16
N GLN A 142 0.90 3.74 -7.10
CA GLN A 142 0.11 3.56 -8.32
C GLN A 142 -0.42 4.93 -8.78
N PRO A 143 -0.29 5.26 -10.07
CA PRO A 143 -0.97 6.42 -10.62
C PRO A 143 -2.46 6.39 -10.27
N LEU A 144 -2.97 7.49 -9.70
CA LEU A 144 -4.35 7.62 -9.22
C LEU A 144 -4.73 6.58 -8.13
N GLY A 145 -3.75 6.15 -7.36
CA GLY A 145 -3.90 5.18 -6.27
C GLY A 145 -4.76 5.74 -5.13
N ASN A 146 -5.71 4.91 -4.65
CA ASN A 146 -6.51 5.19 -3.47
C ASN A 146 -6.78 3.89 -2.70
N ALA A 147 -6.85 4.01 -1.38
CA ALA A 147 -7.17 2.91 -0.48
C ALA A 147 -8.18 3.37 0.57
N LEU A 148 -9.22 2.56 0.78
CA LEU A 148 -10.10 2.67 1.92
C LEU A 148 -9.62 1.70 2.99
N LEU A 149 -9.09 2.21 4.10
CA LEU A 149 -8.55 1.41 5.18
C LEU A 149 -9.63 1.12 6.22
N LEU A 150 -10.18 -0.10 6.20
CA LEU A 150 -11.18 -0.56 7.15
C LEU A 150 -10.50 -1.31 8.30
N GLY A 151 -11.02 -1.12 9.51
CA GLY A 151 -10.49 -1.78 10.71
C GLY A 151 -11.07 -1.18 11.98
N VAL A 152 -10.95 -1.91 13.08
CA VAL A 152 -11.37 -1.43 14.40
C VAL A 152 -10.48 -0.26 14.86
N GLY A 153 -11.00 0.58 15.76
CA GLY A 153 -10.21 1.63 16.40
C GLY A 153 -8.95 1.05 17.07
N GLY A 154 -7.82 1.76 16.96
CA GLY A 154 -6.55 1.30 17.56
C GLY A 154 -5.73 0.33 16.70
N SER A 155 -6.23 -0.11 15.54
CA SER A 155 -5.49 -0.98 14.60
C SER A 155 -4.27 -0.32 13.91
N GLY A 156 -3.94 0.92 14.24
CA GLY A 156 -2.77 1.61 13.69
C GLY A 156 -2.90 2.14 12.27
N ARG A 157 -4.08 2.07 11.62
CA ARG A 157 -4.32 2.52 10.23
C ARG A 157 -3.67 3.85 9.88
N GLN A 158 -3.86 4.87 10.72
CA GLN A 158 -3.29 6.20 10.49
C GLN A 158 -1.76 6.18 10.60
N SER A 159 -1.22 5.60 11.67
CA SER A 159 0.24 5.54 11.91
C SER A 159 0.97 4.70 10.85
N LEU A 160 0.43 3.55 10.46
CA LEU A 160 0.99 2.70 9.41
C LEU A 160 0.96 3.42 8.05
N THR A 161 -0.09 4.19 7.76
CA THR A 161 -0.17 4.99 6.53
C THR A 161 0.89 6.10 6.51
N ARG A 162 1.14 6.74 7.67
CA ARG A 162 2.19 7.75 7.80
C ARG A 162 3.58 7.16 7.61
N LEU A 163 3.84 5.99 8.20
CA LEU A 163 5.09 5.26 8.01
C LEU A 163 5.28 4.88 6.53
N ALA A 164 4.27 4.29 5.89
CA ALA A 164 4.32 3.93 4.47
C ALA A 164 4.57 5.15 3.58
N SER A 165 3.92 6.28 3.87
CA SER A 165 4.14 7.52 3.13
C SER A 165 5.56 8.04 3.31
N PHE A 166 6.12 7.95 4.52
CA PHE A 166 7.51 8.32 4.79
C PHE A 166 8.49 7.44 4.00
N MET A 167 8.30 6.12 4.01
CA MET A 167 9.13 5.16 3.26
C MET A 167 9.15 5.43 1.74
N GLU A 168 8.01 5.87 1.20
CA GLU A 168 7.90 6.22 -0.23
C GLU A 168 8.23 7.68 -0.53
N GLU A 169 8.66 8.47 0.46
CA GLU A 169 8.98 9.89 0.32
C GLU A 169 7.76 10.76 -0.09
N PHE A 170 6.55 10.31 0.26
CA PHE A 170 5.31 11.06 0.08
C PHE A 170 5.08 11.99 1.27
N GLU A 171 4.78 13.25 0.98
CA GLU A 171 4.33 14.19 2.00
C GLU A 171 2.86 13.92 2.36
N VAL A 172 2.57 13.69 3.64
CA VAL A 172 1.18 13.47 4.08
C VAL A 172 0.48 14.80 4.32
N PHE A 173 -0.60 15.05 3.60
CA PHE A 173 -1.55 16.12 3.87
C PHE A 173 -2.73 15.55 4.67
N GLN A 174 -2.98 16.08 5.85
CA GLN A 174 -4.15 15.75 6.67
C GLN A 174 -4.81 17.06 7.11
N ILE A 175 -6.14 17.14 7.01
CA ILE A 175 -6.87 18.32 7.46
C ILE A 175 -6.97 18.37 8.99
N GLU A 176 -7.07 19.57 9.54
CA GLU A 176 -7.29 19.77 10.98
C GLU A 176 -8.67 20.37 11.20
N ILE A 177 -9.56 19.60 11.85
CA ILE A 177 -10.90 20.06 12.16
C ILE A 177 -10.83 20.95 13.39
N VAL A 178 -11.11 22.24 13.20
CA VAL A 178 -11.26 23.22 14.27
C VAL A 178 -12.74 23.57 14.50
N LYS A 179 -13.05 24.21 15.63
CA LYS A 179 -14.41 24.67 15.91
C LYS A 179 -14.86 25.63 14.80
N GLY A 180 -15.97 25.30 14.15
CA GLY A 180 -16.52 26.10 13.04
C GLY A 180 -16.05 25.67 11.65
N TYR A 181 -15.27 24.59 11.53
CA TYR A 181 -14.85 24.05 10.23
C TYR A 181 -16.07 23.71 9.34
N GLY A 182 -16.14 24.30 8.16
CA GLY A 182 -17.24 24.16 7.22
C GLY A 182 -16.77 24.03 5.77
N ALA A 183 -17.70 24.28 4.84
CA ALA A 183 -17.45 24.09 3.41
C ALA A 183 -16.41 25.07 2.82
N ASN A 184 -16.20 26.22 3.45
CA ASN A 184 -15.21 27.19 2.97
C ASN A 184 -13.81 26.73 3.34
N GLU A 185 -13.60 26.33 4.60
CA GLU A 185 -12.35 25.81 5.12
C GLU A 185 -11.95 24.53 4.37
N TRP A 186 -12.91 23.63 4.12
CA TRP A 186 -12.72 22.45 3.29
C TRP A 186 -12.20 22.76 1.90
N ARG A 187 -12.83 23.70 1.18
CA ARG A 187 -12.39 24.11 -0.16
C ARG A 187 -11.03 24.78 -0.15
N ASP A 188 -10.71 25.51 0.90
CA ASP A 188 -9.39 26.12 1.07
C ASP A 188 -8.32 25.06 1.31
N ASP A 189 -8.61 24.01 2.10
CA ASP A 189 -7.73 22.85 2.30
C ASP A 189 -7.50 22.06 1.01
N LEU A 190 -8.57 21.75 0.27
CA LEU A 190 -8.45 21.12 -1.04
C LEU A 190 -7.62 21.97 -2.00
N ARG A 191 -7.80 23.30 -1.98
CA ARG A 191 -6.97 24.20 -2.79
C ARG A 191 -5.50 24.14 -2.40
N ARG A 192 -5.18 24.05 -1.09
CA ARG A 192 -3.81 23.89 -0.60
C ARG A 192 -3.20 22.55 -1.04
N LEU A 193 -3.96 21.46 -0.89
CA LEU A 193 -3.59 20.13 -1.34
C LEU A 193 -3.29 20.11 -2.85
N LEU A 194 -4.21 20.60 -3.67
CA LEU A 194 -4.07 20.64 -5.13
C LEU A 194 -2.90 21.52 -5.58
N LYS A 195 -2.65 22.65 -4.91
CA LYS A 195 -1.46 23.48 -5.20
C LYS A 195 -0.17 22.74 -4.85
N ARG A 196 -0.13 21.99 -3.75
CA ARG A 196 1.05 21.23 -3.33
C ARG A 196 1.36 20.10 -4.33
N ALA A 197 0.36 19.29 -4.66
CA ALA A 197 0.54 18.16 -5.56
C ALA A 197 0.72 18.61 -7.02
N GLY A 198 -0.14 19.53 -7.50
CA GLY A 198 -0.18 19.91 -8.91
C GLY A 198 0.77 21.05 -9.30
N LEU A 199 0.82 22.14 -8.51
CA LEU A 199 1.63 23.31 -8.87
C LEU A 199 3.09 23.16 -8.42
N ALA A 200 3.33 22.64 -7.21
CA ALA A 200 4.69 22.41 -6.71
C ALA A 200 5.28 21.05 -7.14
N GLY A 201 4.46 20.16 -7.72
CA GLY A 201 4.90 18.86 -8.22
C GLY A 201 5.41 17.92 -7.12
N LYS A 202 4.94 18.09 -5.88
CA LYS A 202 5.37 17.26 -4.75
C LYS A 202 4.51 16.01 -4.64
N GLU A 203 5.16 14.85 -4.50
CA GLU A 203 4.47 13.60 -4.17
C GLU A 203 3.73 13.76 -2.84
N THR A 204 2.40 13.72 -2.90
CA THR A 204 1.53 14.08 -1.77
C THR A 204 0.44 13.03 -1.59
N GLY A 205 0.35 12.46 -0.39
CA GLY A 205 -0.74 11.59 0.03
C GLY A 205 -1.79 12.36 0.82
N PHE A 206 -3.07 12.23 0.46
CA PHE A 206 -4.17 12.79 1.24
C PHE A 206 -4.69 11.77 2.26
N LEU A 207 -4.47 12.03 3.55
CA LEU A 207 -4.93 11.20 4.65
C LEU A 207 -6.22 11.79 5.24
N PHE A 208 -7.32 11.10 5.00
CA PHE A 208 -8.66 11.54 5.40
C PHE A 208 -9.32 10.48 6.29
N THR A 209 -9.75 10.87 7.49
CA THR A 209 -10.34 10.00 8.50
C THR A 209 -11.84 10.26 8.65
N ASP A 210 -12.56 9.29 9.21
CA ASP A 210 -13.99 9.40 9.51
C ASP A 210 -14.32 10.58 10.42
N SER A 211 -13.49 10.83 11.43
CA SER A 211 -13.59 11.99 12.33
C SER A 211 -13.48 13.35 11.63
N GLN A 212 -12.99 13.38 10.39
CA GLN A 212 -12.83 14.59 9.59
C GLN A 212 -14.00 14.84 8.64
N ILE A 213 -14.95 13.91 8.55
CA ILE A 213 -16.16 14.03 7.73
C ILE A 213 -17.21 14.82 8.52
N VAL A 214 -17.12 16.16 8.44
CA VAL A 214 -18.10 17.05 9.09
C VAL A 214 -19.41 17.14 8.29
N ARG A 215 -19.32 17.02 6.96
CA ARG A 215 -20.47 17.04 6.04
C ARG A 215 -20.29 15.96 4.99
N GLU A 216 -21.40 15.33 4.58
CA GLU A 216 -21.39 14.31 3.52
C GLU A 216 -20.84 14.85 2.19
N SER A 217 -21.10 16.12 1.89
CA SER A 217 -20.59 16.78 0.69
C SER A 217 -19.06 16.78 0.57
N PHE A 218 -18.31 16.59 1.68
CA PHE A 218 -16.85 16.50 1.60
C PHE A 218 -16.40 15.24 0.88
N LEU A 219 -17.14 14.14 1.01
CA LEU A 219 -16.85 12.91 0.27
C LEU A 219 -17.22 13.02 -1.21
N GLU A 220 -18.23 13.81 -1.55
CA GLU A 220 -18.64 14.05 -2.94
C GLU A 220 -17.61 14.87 -3.72
N ASP A 221 -16.87 15.74 -3.02
CA ASP A 221 -15.81 16.57 -3.61
C ASP A 221 -14.52 15.78 -3.92
N ILE A 222 -14.34 14.56 -3.40
CA ILE A 222 -13.16 13.69 -3.57
C ILE A 222 -13.40 12.67 -4.70
#